data_AF-A0A967IB82-F1
#
_entry.id   AF-A0A967IB82-F1
#
_cell.length_a   1.000
_cell.length_b   1.000
_cell.length_c   1.000
_cell.angle_alpha   90.00
_cell.angle_beta   90.00
_cell.angle_gamma   90.00
#
_symmetry.space_group_name_H-M   'P 1'
#
loop_
_entity.id
_entity.type
_entity.pdbx_description
1 polymer ?
#
loop_
_entity_poly.entity_id
_entity_poly.type
_entity_poly.pdbx_seq_one_letter_code
_entity_poly.pdbx_strand_id
1 'polypeptide(L)'
;SPWLDTAVLELARKIVDAESLGTDGSPDLLAVALSATDIVGHLYGPFSGESVDTLENLDEQLGSFLAWLDHRFGKGRVVVVLTADHGVAPLPEWNMANGHNECPVEPGRVDIYRFVLRQYW
;
A
#
# COMPACT_ATOMS: atom_id res chain seq x y z
N SER A 1 4.22 -1.78 8.99
CA SER A 1 4.32 -0.49 9.72
C SER A 1 4.02 0.61 8.72
N PRO A 2 3.15 1.59 9.04
CA PRO A 2 2.76 2.65 8.11
C PRO A 2 3.96 3.50 7.63
N TRP A 3 5.01 3.58 8.45
CA TRP A 3 6.24 4.33 8.18
C TRP A 3 7.12 3.78 7.03
N LEU A 4 6.83 2.58 6.52
CA LEU A 4 7.60 2.00 5.41
C LEU A 4 7.49 2.87 4.15
N ASP A 5 6.28 3.31 3.81
CA ASP A 5 6.05 4.10 2.60
C ASP A 5 6.62 5.52 2.74
N THR A 6 6.66 6.08 3.95
CA THR A 6 7.39 7.33 4.26
C THR A 6 8.86 7.21 3.88
N ALA A 7 9.53 6.12 4.29
CA ALA A 7 10.94 5.91 3.98
C ALA A 7 11.19 5.74 2.48
N VAL A 8 10.28 5.07 1.76
CA VAL A 8 10.36 4.90 0.31
C VAL A 8 10.19 6.24 -0.43
N LEU A 9 9.24 7.08 -0.01
CA LEU A 9 9.05 8.41 -0.61
C LEU A 9 10.24 9.34 -0.32
N GLU A 10 10.83 9.28 0.87
CA GLU A 10 12.07 10.00 1.17
C GLU A 10 13.25 9.51 0.31
N LEU A 11 13.35 8.21 0.06
CA LEU A 11 14.35 7.67 -0.86
C LEU A 11 14.10 8.17 -2.30
N ALA A 12 12.83 8.18 -2.74
CA ALA A 12 12.46 8.68 -4.06
C ALA A 12 12.86 10.16 -4.26
N ARG A 13 12.66 11.01 -3.24
CA ARG A 13 13.14 12.40 -3.25
C ARG A 13 14.65 12.48 -3.46
N LYS A 14 15.41 11.68 -2.70
CA LYS A 14 16.87 11.63 -2.80
C LYS A 14 17.35 11.15 -4.17
N ILE A 15 16.67 10.19 -4.78
CA ILE A 15 16.99 9.70 -6.13
C ILE A 15 16.79 10.80 -7.17
N VAL A 16 15.66 11.53 -7.10
CA VAL A 16 15.39 12.66 -8.00
C VAL A 16 16.50 13.71 -7.92
N ASP A 17 16.99 14.02 -6.71
CA ASP A 17 18.09 14.95 -6.51
C ASP A 17 19.43 14.39 -7.01
N ALA A 18 19.78 13.17 -6.62
CA ALA A 18 21.07 12.56 -6.92
C ALA A 18 21.28 12.30 -8.42
N GLU A 19 20.23 11.88 -9.11
CA GLU A 19 20.24 11.57 -10.54
C GLU A 19 19.84 12.76 -11.41
N SER A 20 19.52 13.92 -10.80
CA SER A 20 19.09 15.14 -11.52
C SER A 20 17.92 14.89 -12.48
N LEU A 21 16.96 14.05 -12.07
CA LEU A 21 15.82 13.69 -12.91
C LEU A 21 14.99 14.92 -13.29
N GLY A 22 14.55 14.98 -14.54
CA GLY A 22 13.68 16.02 -15.07
C GLY A 22 14.34 17.40 -15.20
N THR A 23 15.67 17.49 -15.15
CA THR A 23 16.42 18.76 -15.23
C THR A 23 16.87 19.12 -16.64
N ASP A 24 16.87 18.17 -17.57
CA ASP A 24 17.27 18.39 -18.95
C ASP A 24 16.07 18.47 -19.92
N GLY A 25 16.35 18.39 -21.23
CA GLY A 25 15.32 18.46 -22.27
C GLY A 25 14.56 17.15 -22.53
N SER A 26 14.96 16.05 -21.89
CA SER A 26 14.43 14.70 -22.09
C SER A 26 13.52 14.30 -20.91
N PRO A 27 12.44 13.56 -21.15
CA PRO A 27 11.61 13.06 -20.07
C PRO A 27 12.26 11.85 -19.37
N ASP A 28 12.32 11.89 -18.05
CA ASP A 28 12.72 10.77 -17.20
C ASP A 28 11.51 10.03 -16.61
N LEU A 29 11.73 8.78 -16.19
CA LEU A 29 10.73 7.96 -15.50
C LEU A 29 11.22 7.58 -14.11
N LEU A 30 10.39 7.89 -13.10
CA LEU A 30 10.55 7.41 -11.73
C LEU A 30 9.39 6.46 -11.40
N ALA A 31 9.71 5.22 -11.07
CA ALA A 31 8.75 4.22 -10.59
C ALA A 31 8.95 4.00 -9.09
N VAL A 32 7.88 4.14 -8.31
CA VAL A 32 7.88 4.00 -6.85
C VAL A 32 6.81 2.99 -6.46
N ALA A 33 7.19 1.96 -5.70
CA ALA A 33 6.28 0.96 -5.15
C ALA A 33 6.10 1.20 -3.65
N LEU A 34 4.85 1.37 -3.21
CA LEU A 34 4.46 1.61 -1.83
C LEU A 34 3.75 0.35 -1.32
N SER A 35 4.33 -0.32 -0.33
CA SER A 35 3.98 -1.69 0.06
C SER A 35 3.41 -1.80 1.46
N ALA A 36 3.32 -0.69 2.22
CA ALA A 36 2.79 -0.75 3.58
C ALA A 36 1.32 -1.17 3.60
N THR A 37 0.53 -0.73 2.62
CA THR A 37 -0.90 -1.07 2.48
C THR A 37 -1.13 -2.57 2.30
N ASP A 38 -0.31 -3.24 1.50
CA ASP A 38 -0.37 -4.69 1.29
C ASP A 38 -0.05 -5.45 2.59
N ILE A 39 1.08 -5.12 3.22
CA ILE A 39 1.52 -5.77 4.46
C ILE A 39 0.47 -5.61 5.57
N VAL A 40 -0.07 -4.42 5.74
CA VAL A 40 -1.08 -4.13 6.77
C VAL A 40 -2.41 -4.81 6.42
N GLY A 41 -2.85 -4.73 5.17
CA GLY A 41 -4.05 -5.42 4.69
C GLY A 41 -4.00 -6.93 4.89
N HIS A 42 -2.84 -7.56 4.66
CA HIS A 42 -2.63 -8.99 4.90
C HIS A 42 -2.72 -9.37 6.38
N LEU A 43 -2.16 -8.55 7.27
CA LEU A 43 -2.11 -8.85 8.70
C LEU A 43 -3.45 -8.60 9.40
N TYR A 44 -4.11 -7.49 9.07
CA TYR A 44 -5.23 -6.94 9.83
C TYR A 44 -6.54 -6.86 9.04
N GLY A 45 -6.49 -6.94 7.72
CA GLY A 45 -7.65 -6.81 6.84
C GLY A 45 -8.00 -5.36 6.49
N PRO A 46 -8.77 -5.13 5.42
CA PRO A 46 -9.05 -3.79 4.89
C PRO A 46 -9.91 -2.91 5.79
N PHE A 47 -10.65 -3.50 6.72
CA PHE A 47 -11.59 -2.78 7.59
C PHE A 47 -11.04 -2.59 9.01
N SER A 48 -9.74 -2.80 9.21
CA SER A 48 -9.09 -2.63 10.51
C SER A 48 -8.71 -1.17 10.76
N GLY A 49 -8.47 -0.82 12.03
CA GLY A 49 -7.94 0.50 12.38
C GLY A 49 -6.52 0.73 11.84
N GLU A 50 -5.72 -0.32 11.77
CA GLU A 50 -4.37 -0.28 11.18
C GLU A 50 -4.41 0.07 9.69
N SER A 51 -5.40 -0.44 8.94
CA SER A 51 -5.60 -0.09 7.53
C SER A 51 -6.00 1.38 7.36
N VAL A 52 -6.86 1.90 8.25
CA VAL A 52 -7.22 3.33 8.26
C VAL A 52 -6.00 4.20 8.53
N ASP A 53 -5.27 3.94 9.61
CA ASP A 53 -4.04 4.68 9.98
C ASP A 53 -2.98 4.64 8.87
N THR A 54 -2.84 3.49 8.19
CA THR A 54 -1.91 3.34 7.07
C THR A 54 -2.32 4.16 5.86
N LEU A 55 -3.62 4.22 5.54
CA LEU A 55 -4.12 5.02 4.42
C LEU A 55 -4.06 6.53 4.71
N GLU A 56 -4.34 6.95 5.95
CA GLU A 56 -4.19 8.35 6.37
C GLU A 56 -2.74 8.81 6.28
N ASN A 57 -1.79 8.02 6.80
CA ASN A 57 -0.37 8.33 6.64
C ASN A 57 0.04 8.33 5.16
N LEU A 58 -0.43 7.38 4.35
CA LEU A 58 -0.11 7.33 2.93
C LEU A 58 -0.60 8.59 2.19
N ASP A 59 -1.82 9.05 2.45
CA ASP A 59 -2.38 10.28 1.87
C ASP A 59 -1.51 11.51 2.21
N GLU A 60 -1.15 11.68 3.48
CA GLU A 60 -0.29 12.78 3.94
C GLU A 60 1.08 12.76 3.26
N GLN A 61 1.73 11.58 3.20
CA GLN A 61 3.06 11.45 2.62
C GLN A 61 3.03 11.64 1.10
N LEU A 62 2.03 11.09 0.40
CA LEU A 62 1.84 11.33 -1.03
C LEU A 62 1.58 12.81 -1.31
N GLY A 63 0.70 13.47 -0.55
CA GLY A 63 0.44 14.89 -0.68
C GLY A 63 1.71 15.73 -0.52
N SER A 64 2.52 15.42 0.48
CA SER A 64 3.83 16.05 0.70
C SER A 64 4.80 15.80 -0.47
N PHE A 65 4.87 14.56 -0.97
CA PHE A 65 5.74 14.20 -2.09
C PHE A 65 5.36 14.92 -3.39
N LEU A 66 4.07 14.95 -3.72
CA LEU A 66 3.54 15.62 -4.89
C LEU A 66 3.72 17.14 -4.82
N ALA A 67 3.46 17.76 -3.65
CA ALA A 67 3.70 19.18 -3.44
C ALA A 67 5.19 19.55 -3.60
N TRP A 68 6.09 18.68 -3.15
CA TRP A 68 7.53 18.84 -3.34
C TRP A 68 7.93 18.77 -4.81
N LEU A 69 7.38 17.83 -5.59
CA LEU A 69 7.59 17.74 -7.03
C LEU A 69 7.11 19.01 -7.76
N ASP A 70 5.91 19.49 -7.41
CA ASP A 70 5.34 20.72 -7.96
C ASP A 70 6.21 21.95 -7.65
N HIS A 71 6.71 22.06 -6.42
CA HIS A 71 7.62 23.15 -6.03
C HIS A 71 8.96 23.07 -6.78
N ARG A 72 9.49 21.85 -6.97
CA ARG A 72 10.78 21.63 -7.62
C ARG A 72 10.75 21.91 -9.12
N PHE A 73 9.75 21.40 -9.83
CA PHE A 73 9.71 21.43 -11.29
C PHE A 73 8.76 22.48 -11.86
N GLY A 74 7.82 22.98 -11.05
CA GLY A 74 6.72 23.81 -11.50
C GLY A 74 5.51 22.99 -11.95
N LYS A 75 4.31 23.57 -11.75
CA LYS A 75 3.05 22.91 -12.07
C LYS A 75 2.97 22.50 -13.55
N GLY A 76 2.47 21.28 -13.79
CA GLY A 76 2.27 20.74 -15.13
C GLY A 76 3.53 20.18 -15.81
N ARG A 77 4.67 20.14 -15.10
CA ARG A 77 5.92 19.56 -15.60
C ARG A 77 6.10 18.09 -15.26
N VAL A 78 5.31 17.57 -14.33
CA VAL A 78 5.30 16.16 -13.91
C VAL A 78 3.95 15.55 -14.22
N VAL A 79 3.95 14.37 -14.86
CA VAL A 79 2.75 13.54 -15.04
C VAL A 79 2.82 12.41 -14.02
N VAL A 80 1.77 12.27 -13.23
CA VAL A 80 1.67 11.23 -12.19
C VAL A 80 0.61 10.24 -12.58
N VAL A 81 0.96 8.95 -12.50
CA VAL A 81 0.03 7.83 -12.61
C VAL A 81 0.13 7.05 -11.32
N LEU A 82 -1.00 6.88 -10.64
CA LEU A 82 -1.13 6.10 -9.41
C LEU A 82 -2.12 4.97 -9.64
N THR A 83 -1.74 3.76 -9.26
CA THR A 83 -2.58 2.56 -9.33
C THR A 83 -2.22 1.61 -8.19
N ALA A 84 -3.05 0.60 -7.99
CA ALA A 84 -2.69 -0.60 -7.25
C ALA A 84 -2.38 -1.73 -8.24
N ASP A 85 -1.57 -2.70 -7.81
CA ASP A 85 -1.33 -3.96 -8.51
C ASP A 85 -2.49 -4.96 -8.30
N HIS A 86 -3.17 -4.90 -7.14
CA HIS A 86 -4.38 -5.64 -6.85
C HIS A 86 -5.24 -5.00 -5.74
N GLY A 87 -6.41 -5.59 -5.46
CA GLY A 87 -7.23 -5.26 -4.29
C GLY A 87 -6.91 -6.14 -3.07
N VAL A 88 -7.67 -5.98 -1.99
CA VAL A 88 -7.59 -6.83 -0.79
C VAL A 88 -8.98 -7.30 -0.40
N ALA A 89 -9.12 -8.60 -0.13
CA ALA A 89 -10.39 -9.17 0.32
C ALA A 89 -10.61 -8.93 1.81
N PRO A 90 -11.88 -8.79 2.27
CA PRO A 90 -12.21 -8.79 3.68
C PRO A 90 -11.72 -10.08 4.36
N LEU A 91 -11.36 -9.98 5.64
CA LEU A 91 -11.06 -11.18 6.43
C LEU A 91 -12.32 -12.07 6.51
N PRO A 92 -12.17 -13.41 6.47
CA PRO A 92 -13.33 -14.27 6.55
C PRO A 92 -14.12 -14.08 7.86
N GLU A 93 -13.44 -13.84 8.98
CA GLU A 93 -14.07 -13.55 10.27
C GLU A 93 -14.89 -12.25 10.24
N TRP A 94 -14.43 -11.24 9.49
CA TRP A 94 -15.19 -10.01 9.27
C TRP A 94 -16.48 -10.27 8.48
N ASN A 95 -16.40 -11.05 7.40
CA ASN A 95 -17.58 -11.41 6.60
C ASN A 95 -18.59 -12.21 7.42
N MET A 96 -18.14 -13.14 8.29
CA MET A 96 -19.02 -13.87 9.20
C MET A 96 -19.73 -12.93 10.17
N ALA A 97 -19.00 -12.03 10.83
CA ALA A 97 -19.56 -11.10 11.81
C ALA A 97 -20.60 -10.14 11.21
N ASN A 98 -20.47 -9.84 9.90
CA ASN A 98 -21.37 -8.94 9.17
C ASN A 98 -22.43 -9.67 8.33
N GLY A 99 -22.55 -11.00 8.44
CA GLY A 99 -23.55 -11.78 7.70
C GLY A 99 -23.33 -11.80 6.18
N HIS A 100 -22.13 -11.49 5.71
CA HIS A 100 -21.75 -11.48 4.29
C HIS A 100 -20.99 -12.76 3.87
N ASN A 101 -20.96 -13.78 4.73
CA ASN A 101 -20.29 -15.02 4.38
C ASN A 101 -21.21 -15.92 3.55
N GLU A 102 -21.02 -15.88 2.23
CA GLU A 102 -21.70 -16.78 1.27
C GLU A 102 -20.98 -18.12 1.10
N CYS A 103 -19.83 -18.32 1.75
CA CYS A 103 -19.02 -19.52 1.59
C CYS A 103 -19.69 -20.72 2.29
N PRO A 104 -19.97 -21.82 1.59
CA PRO A 104 -20.60 -23.00 2.19
C PRO A 104 -19.65 -23.80 3.08
N VAL A 105 -18.36 -23.47 3.10
CA VAL A 105 -17.35 -24.08 3.96
C VAL A 105 -17.05 -23.18 5.15
N GLU A 106 -16.77 -23.79 6.31
CA GLU A 106 -16.34 -23.06 7.51
C GLU A 106 -15.08 -22.26 7.17
N PRO A 107 -15.15 -20.93 7.16
CA PRO A 107 -14.00 -20.13 6.81
C PRO A 107 -13.04 -20.02 8.02
N GLY A 108 -11.80 -19.63 7.75
CA GLY A 108 -10.85 -19.29 8.79
C GLY A 108 -9.46 -19.13 8.23
N ARG A 109 -8.57 -18.51 9.01
CA ARG A 109 -7.15 -18.48 8.67
C ARG A 109 -6.60 -19.91 8.60
N VAL A 110 -5.85 -20.21 7.53
CA VAL A 110 -5.04 -21.42 7.45
C VAL A 110 -3.89 -21.25 8.45
N ASP A 111 -4.15 -21.66 9.69
CA ASP A 111 -3.14 -21.77 10.71
C ASP A 111 -2.28 -23.00 10.39
N ILE A 112 -0.95 -22.85 10.38
CA ILE A 112 -0.04 -23.97 10.15
C ILE A 112 -0.22 -25.07 11.20
N TYR A 113 -0.63 -24.73 12.42
CA TYR A 113 -1.02 -25.72 13.41
C TYR A 113 -2.31 -26.45 13.01
N ARG A 114 -3.33 -25.76 12.49
CA ARG A 114 -4.52 -26.43 11.93
C ARG A 114 -4.20 -27.22 10.66
N PHE A 115 -3.25 -26.79 9.83
CA PHE A 115 -2.89 -27.47 8.59
C PHE A 115 -2.03 -28.71 8.84
N VAL A 116 -1.06 -28.62 9.74
CA VAL A 116 -0.11 -29.70 10.07
C VAL A 116 -0.69 -30.66 11.11
N LEU A 117 -1.49 -30.16 12.07
CA LEU A 117 -2.06 -30.98 13.16
C LEU A 117 -3.53 -31.35 12.96
N ARG A 118 -4.18 -30.98 11.85
CA ARG A 118 -5.40 -31.70 11.40
C ARG A 118 -4.98 -33.10 10.96
N GLN A 119 -4.81 -33.97 11.95
CA GLN A 119 -5.11 -35.39 11.84
C GLN A 119 -6.50 -35.50 11.20
N TYR A 120 -6.55 -36.11 10.03
CA TYR A 120 -7.79 -36.47 9.33
C TYR A 120 -8.58 -37.47 10.17
N TRP A 121 -9.35 -37.05 11.18
CA TRP A 121 -10.42 -37.84 11.79
C TRP A 121 -11.52 -36.92 12.31
#